data_AF-A0A1Q5JHG5-F1
#
_entry.id   AF-A0A1Q5JHG5-F1
#
_cell.length_a   1.000
_cell.length_b   1.000
_cell.length_c   1.000
_cell.angle_alpha   90.00
_cell.angle_beta   90.00
_cell.angle_gamma   90.00
#
_symmetry.space_group_name_H-M   'P 1'
#
loop_
_entity.id
_entity.type
_entity.pdbx_description
1 polymer ?
#
loop_
_entity_poly.entity_id
_entity_poly.type
_entity_poly.pdbx_seq_one_letter_code
_entity_poly.pdbx_strand_id
1 'polypeptide(L)'
;MSWPSVIILVPTARHPSLEGRIRAFELVPDPVTGNDRLHWRGYSYSIDLSGGILADYEREELDQVATRIGEPYAAYVSCQSMDAAWAFLRDVLPGVDGLVDTNHFEILQSSEFLTLVNRHPGWDWRCQPSTDLE
;
A
#
# COMPACT_ATOMS: atom_id res chain seq x y z
N MET A 1 17.31 9.86 1.25
CA MET A 1 16.02 9.55 1.90
C MET A 1 15.33 8.51 1.05
N SER A 2 14.82 7.44 1.66
CA SER A 2 13.98 6.45 0.98
C SER A 2 12.64 7.08 0.57
N TRP A 3 12.07 6.58 -0.52
CA TRP A 3 10.73 6.94 -0.97
C TRP A 3 9.69 6.48 0.06
N PRO A 4 8.61 7.26 0.32
CA PRO A 4 7.49 6.78 1.12
C PRO A 4 6.91 5.50 0.55
N SER A 5 6.49 4.60 1.44
CA SER A 5 5.96 3.30 1.05
C SER A 5 4.73 2.93 1.86
N VAL A 6 3.96 2.01 1.31
CA VAL A 6 2.82 1.37 1.95
C VAL A 6 2.72 -0.09 1.49
N ILE A 7 2.13 -0.93 2.33
CA ILE A 7 1.73 -2.30 1.95
C ILE A 7 0.21 -2.37 1.94
N ILE A 8 -0.36 -2.77 0.81
CA ILE A 8 -1.80 -3.02 0.69
C ILE A 8 -2.01 -4.52 0.92
N LEU A 9 -2.74 -4.84 1.98
CA LEU A 9 -3.02 -6.21 2.41
C LEU A 9 -4.47 -6.55 2.09
N VAL A 10 -4.72 -7.64 1.37
CA VAL A 10 -6.07 -8.14 1.09
C VAL A 10 -6.14 -9.63 1.38
N PRO A 11 -7.33 -10.20 1.62
CA PRO A 11 -7.47 -11.66 1.66
C PRO A 11 -6.92 -12.28 0.38
N THR A 12 -6.23 -13.42 0.44
CA THR A 12 -5.65 -14.11 -0.73
C THR A 12 -6.67 -14.34 -1.85
N ALA A 13 -7.93 -14.62 -1.50
CA ALA A 13 -9.03 -14.78 -2.45
C ALA A 13 -9.36 -13.50 -3.25
N ARG A 14 -8.92 -12.33 -2.78
CA ARG A 14 -9.11 -11.02 -3.42
C ARG A 14 -7.86 -10.53 -4.17
N HIS A 15 -6.73 -11.24 -4.11
CA HIS A 15 -5.51 -10.80 -4.81
C HIS A 15 -5.72 -10.48 -6.29
N PRO A 16 -6.47 -11.27 -7.09
CA PRO A 16 -6.60 -10.99 -8.53
C PRO A 16 -7.31 -9.66 -8.78
N SER A 17 -8.22 -9.27 -7.88
CA SER A 17 -8.91 -7.99 -7.97
C SER A 17 -7.99 -6.83 -7.62
N LEU A 18 -7.09 -6.97 -6.64
CA LEU A 18 -6.12 -5.93 -6.30
C LEU A 18 -5.09 -5.78 -7.41
N GLU A 19 -4.49 -6.89 -7.86
CA GLU A 19 -3.54 -6.88 -8.97
C GLU A 19 -4.15 -6.31 -10.25
N GLY A 20 -5.36 -6.73 -10.62
CA GLY A 20 -6.04 -6.21 -11.81
C GLY A 20 -6.23 -4.69 -11.76
N ARG A 21 -6.53 -4.13 -10.58
CA ARG A 21 -6.63 -2.67 -10.38
C ARG A 21 -5.28 -1.98 -10.56
N ILE A 22 -4.22 -2.51 -9.96
CA ILE A 22 -2.89 -1.88 -10.04
C ILE A 22 -2.28 -2.04 -11.44
N ARG A 23 -2.49 -3.19 -12.09
CA ARG A 23 -2.04 -3.45 -13.48
C ARG A 23 -2.76 -2.59 -14.51
N ALA A 24 -3.97 -2.09 -14.22
CA ALA A 24 -4.69 -1.17 -15.10
C ALA A 24 -3.97 0.19 -15.29
N PHE A 25 -2.95 0.49 -14.47
CA PHE A 25 -2.09 1.66 -14.63
C PHE A 25 -0.95 1.44 -15.64
N GLU A 26 -0.92 0.31 -16.35
CA GLU A 26 0.08 -0.03 -17.39
C GLU A 26 1.51 -0.14 -16.82
N LEU A 27 1.67 -1.00 -15.81
CA LEU A 27 2.96 -1.31 -15.20
C LEU A 27 3.98 -1.82 -16.22
N VAL A 28 5.24 -1.44 -16.03
CA VAL A 28 6.38 -1.91 -16.83
C VAL A 28 7.35 -2.69 -15.95
N PRO A 29 7.65 -3.96 -16.24
CA PRO A 29 8.60 -4.73 -15.45
C PRO A 29 9.99 -4.07 -15.37
N ASP A 30 10.57 -4.02 -14.18
CA ASP A 30 11.96 -3.62 -13.94
C ASP A 30 12.87 -4.85 -13.99
N PRO A 31 13.70 -5.02 -15.02
CA PRO A 31 14.59 -6.17 -15.11
C PRO A 31 15.71 -6.16 -14.05
N VAL A 32 15.94 -5.02 -13.37
CA VAL A 32 17.02 -4.88 -12.37
C VAL A 32 16.54 -5.28 -10.97
N THR A 33 15.35 -4.84 -10.59
CA THR A 33 14.82 -5.04 -9.23
C THR A 33 13.87 -6.23 -9.13
N GLY A 34 13.30 -6.69 -10.24
CA GLY A 34 12.22 -7.68 -10.26
C GLY A 34 10.85 -7.09 -9.93
N ASN A 35 10.78 -5.82 -9.53
CA ASN A 35 9.54 -5.10 -9.29
C ASN A 35 8.96 -4.56 -10.60
N ASP A 36 7.72 -4.12 -10.56
CA ASP A 36 7.09 -3.33 -11.61
C ASP A 36 7.36 -1.82 -11.39
N ARG A 37 7.66 -1.08 -12.46
CA ARG A 37 7.71 0.38 -12.47
C ARG A 37 6.40 0.95 -12.99
N LEU A 38 5.98 2.05 -12.40
CA LEU A 38 4.88 2.87 -12.90
C LEU A 38 5.36 4.31 -13.04
N HIS A 39 5.05 4.93 -14.17
CA HIS A 39 5.12 6.38 -14.31
C HIS A 39 3.73 6.91 -14.61
N TRP A 40 3.13 7.60 -13.65
CA TRP A 40 1.73 8.02 -13.72
C TRP A 40 1.53 9.39 -13.08
N ARG A 41 0.78 10.26 -13.78
CA ARG A 41 0.56 11.67 -13.41
C ARG A 41 1.84 12.45 -13.09
N GLY A 42 2.95 12.11 -13.76
CA GLY A 42 4.26 12.75 -13.57
C GLY A 42 5.05 12.25 -12.37
N TYR A 43 4.54 11.24 -11.65
CA TYR A 43 5.24 10.58 -10.55
C TYR A 43 5.76 9.20 -10.94
N SER A 44 6.81 8.78 -10.24
CA SER A 44 7.37 7.43 -10.38
C SER A 44 7.06 6.57 -9.15
N TYR A 45 6.81 5.28 -9.40
CA TYR A 45 6.54 4.29 -8.37
C TYR A 45 7.32 3.00 -8.65
N SER A 46 7.66 2.28 -7.59
CA SER A 46 8.14 0.90 -7.63
C SER A 46 7.11 0.04 -6.91
N ILE A 47 6.62 -1.00 -7.56
CA ILE A 47 5.50 -1.83 -7.10
C ILE A 47 5.94 -3.28 -7.12
N ASP A 48 5.80 -3.98 -6.00
CA ASP A 48 5.96 -5.43 -5.93
C ASP A 48 4.59 -6.07 -5.71
N LEU A 49 4.16 -6.87 -6.69
CA LEU A 49 2.92 -7.65 -6.68
C LEU A 49 3.16 -9.14 -6.40
N SER A 50 4.39 -9.56 -6.11
CA SER A 50 4.73 -10.96 -5.87
C SER A 50 4.21 -11.49 -4.54
N GLY A 51 3.86 -10.60 -3.60
CA GLY A 51 3.60 -10.97 -2.20
C GLY A 51 4.87 -11.20 -1.38
N GLY A 52 6.06 -11.02 -1.97
CA GLY A 52 7.36 -11.27 -1.33
C GLY A 52 7.58 -10.46 -0.06
N ILE A 53 6.99 -9.26 0.04
CA ILE A 53 7.06 -8.41 1.23
C ILE A 53 6.53 -9.08 2.50
N LEU A 54 5.66 -10.10 2.41
CA LEU A 54 5.19 -10.84 3.58
C LEU A 54 6.32 -11.60 4.30
N ALA A 55 7.43 -11.88 3.62
CA ALA A 55 8.60 -12.52 4.24
C ALA A 55 9.32 -11.60 5.24
N ASP A 56 9.06 -10.29 5.19
CA ASP A 56 9.65 -9.30 6.09
C ASP A 56 8.81 -9.10 7.35
N TYR A 57 7.60 -9.68 7.42
CA TYR A 57 6.74 -9.61 8.61
C TYR A 57 7.11 -10.67 9.63
N GLU A 58 7.04 -10.29 10.91
CA GLU A 58 7.11 -11.27 12.00
C GLU A 58 5.83 -12.12 12.03
N ARG A 59 5.93 -13.35 12.55
CA ARG A 59 4.79 -14.27 12.58
C ARG A 59 3.61 -13.68 13.37
N GLU A 60 3.88 -13.03 14.49
CA GLU A 60 2.87 -12.43 15.34
C GLU A 60 2.13 -11.28 14.63
N GLU A 61 2.80 -10.56 13.73
CA GLU A 61 2.17 -9.51 12.91
C GLU A 61 1.27 -10.14 11.84
N LEU A 62 1.74 -11.21 11.18
CA LEU A 62 0.93 -11.96 10.22
C LEU A 62 -0.30 -12.59 10.87
N ASP A 63 -0.19 -13.11 12.10
CA ASP A 63 -1.32 -13.67 12.85
C ASP A 63 -2.38 -12.59 13.16
N GLN A 64 -1.95 -11.36 13.48
CA GLN A 64 -2.85 -10.23 13.69
C GLN A 64 -3.55 -9.80 12.40
N VAL A 65 -2.80 -9.73 11.28
CA VAL A 65 -3.38 -9.48 9.96
C VAL A 65 -4.38 -10.57 9.60
N ALA A 66 -4.01 -11.85 9.79
CA ALA A 66 -4.84 -13.00 9.46
C ALA A 66 -6.13 -13.06 10.28
N THR A 67 -6.09 -12.62 11.54
CA THR A 67 -7.30 -12.51 12.37
C THR A 67 -8.30 -11.48 11.80
N ARG A 68 -7.82 -10.45 11.08
CA ARG A 68 -8.65 -9.37 10.53
C ARG A 68 -9.18 -9.68 9.14
N ILE A 69 -8.37 -10.28 8.26
CA ILE A 69 -8.69 -10.46 6.84
C ILE A 69 -8.54 -11.91 6.33
N GLY A 70 -8.20 -12.87 7.18
CA GLY A 70 -7.81 -14.22 6.78
C GLY A 70 -6.41 -14.26 6.17
N GLU A 71 -6.04 -15.37 5.51
CA GLU A 71 -4.73 -15.51 4.86
C GLU A 71 -4.44 -14.32 3.93
N PRO A 72 -3.35 -13.55 4.16
CA PRO A 72 -3.12 -12.31 3.44
C PRO A 72 -2.33 -12.52 2.15
N TYR A 73 -2.67 -11.70 1.17
CA TYR A 73 -1.80 -11.31 0.06
C TYR A 73 -1.39 -9.84 0.25
N ALA A 74 -0.15 -9.50 -0.12
CA ALA A 74 0.38 -8.15 0.01
C ALA A 74 0.91 -7.60 -1.32
N ALA A 75 0.62 -6.33 -1.57
CA ALA A 75 1.28 -5.53 -2.60
C ALA A 75 2.09 -4.42 -1.94
N TYR A 76 3.38 -4.36 -2.21
CA TYR A 76 4.25 -3.29 -1.74
C TYR A 76 4.30 -2.17 -2.78
N VAL A 77 4.18 -0.92 -2.32
CA VAL A 77 4.23 0.26 -3.18
C VAL A 77 5.19 1.27 -2.58
N SER A 78 6.24 1.61 -3.31
CA SER A 78 7.14 2.72 -3.02
C SER A 78 6.86 3.89 -3.98
N CYS A 79 6.62 5.07 -3.42
CA CYS A 79 6.14 6.25 -4.11
C CYS A 79 7.21 7.35 -4.09
N GLN A 80 7.46 8.04 -5.20
CA GLN A 80 8.46 9.10 -5.27
C GLN A 80 8.34 10.19 -4.18
N SER A 81 7.12 10.49 -3.74
CA SER A 81 6.81 11.49 -2.71
C SER A 81 5.49 11.17 -2.01
N MET A 82 5.16 11.92 -0.95
CA MET A 82 3.86 11.80 -0.28
C MET A 82 2.70 12.19 -1.22
N ASP A 83 2.88 13.22 -2.05
CA ASP A 83 1.88 13.59 -3.06
C ASP A 83 1.63 12.43 -4.05
N ALA A 84 2.70 11.75 -4.48
CA ALA A 84 2.59 10.58 -5.34
C ALA A 84 1.81 9.46 -4.64
N ALA A 85 2.10 9.21 -3.35
CA ALA A 85 1.42 8.20 -2.56
C ALA A 85 -0.08 8.51 -2.41
N TRP A 86 -0.44 9.75 -2.08
CA TRP A 86 -1.84 10.16 -1.99
C TRP A 86 -2.57 10.05 -3.32
N ALA A 87 -1.94 10.48 -4.42
CA ALA A 87 -2.54 10.39 -5.74
C ALA A 87 -2.86 8.92 -6.09
N PHE A 88 -1.90 8.02 -5.86
CA PHE A 88 -2.06 6.60 -6.18
C PHE A 88 -3.10 5.93 -5.27
N LEU A 89 -3.03 6.16 -3.95
CA LEU A 89 -3.91 5.48 -2.99
C LEU A 89 -5.36 5.95 -3.09
N ARG A 90 -5.61 7.21 -3.46
CA ARG A 90 -6.97 7.71 -3.72
C ARG A 90 -7.61 7.06 -4.95
N ASP A 91 -6.83 6.67 -5.95
CA ASP A 91 -7.33 5.98 -7.14
C ASP A 91 -7.43 4.45 -6.91
N VAL A 92 -6.52 3.84 -6.13
CA VAL A 92 -6.47 2.36 -5.92
C VAL A 92 -7.40 1.86 -4.81
N LEU A 93 -7.41 2.51 -3.65
CA LEU A 93 -8.10 2.02 -2.44
C LEU A 93 -9.64 2.03 -2.47
N PRO A 94 -10.35 2.89 -3.26
CA PRO A 94 -11.80 2.87 -3.24
C PRO A 94 -12.41 1.49 -3.54
N GLY A 95 -13.14 0.94 -2.57
CA GLY A 95 -13.77 -0.38 -2.68
C GLY A 95 -12.81 -1.57 -2.54
N VAL A 96 -11.57 -1.35 -2.11
CA VAL A 96 -10.70 -2.42 -1.59
C VAL A 96 -11.20 -2.80 -0.20
N ASP A 97 -11.38 -4.09 0.03
CA ASP A 97 -11.71 -4.66 1.34
C ASP A 97 -10.45 -5.36 1.86
N GLY A 98 -9.75 -4.68 2.77
CA GLY A 98 -8.40 -5.02 3.17
C GLY A 98 -7.80 -3.96 4.09
N LEU A 99 -6.51 -4.12 4.38
CA LEU A 99 -5.74 -3.25 5.26
C LEU A 99 -4.68 -2.46 4.49
N VAL A 100 -4.27 -1.34 5.06
CA VAL A 100 -3.08 -0.59 4.63
C VAL A 100 -2.11 -0.54 5.79
N ASP A 101 -0.95 -1.13 5.60
CA ASP A 101 0.20 -0.95 6.46
C ASP A 101 0.99 0.26 5.98
N THR A 102 1.23 1.22 6.88
CA THR A 102 1.98 2.43 6.56
C THR A 102 3.49 2.19 6.42
N ASN A 103 3.95 0.94 6.61
CA ASN A 103 5.35 0.53 6.73
C ASN A 103 6.10 1.29 7.84
N HIS A 104 5.37 1.74 8.86
CA HIS A 104 5.85 2.61 9.92
C HIS A 104 5.10 2.36 11.22
N PHE A 105 4.04 3.12 11.52
CA PHE A 105 3.40 3.09 12.84
C PHE A 105 2.23 2.11 12.94
N GLU A 106 1.52 1.84 11.84
CA GLU A 106 0.18 1.28 11.96
C GLU A 106 -0.31 0.50 10.73
N ILE A 107 -1.23 -0.42 11.02
CA ILE A 107 -2.00 -1.17 10.03
C ILE A 107 -3.48 -0.81 10.19
N LEU A 108 -4.01 -0.05 9.24
CA LEU A 108 -5.36 0.50 9.27
C LEU A 108 -6.30 -0.23 8.32
N GLN A 109 -7.61 -0.14 8.57
CA GLN A 109 -8.58 -0.53 7.54
C GLN A 109 -8.40 0.37 6.32
N SER A 110 -8.45 -0.19 5.11
CA SER A 110 -8.26 0.59 3.87
C SER A 110 -9.23 1.77 3.73
N SER A 111 -10.48 1.60 4.16
CA SER A 111 -11.50 2.65 4.18
C SER A 111 -11.22 3.75 5.20
N GLU A 112 -10.70 3.37 6.38
CA GLU A 112 -10.27 4.29 7.43
C GLU A 112 -9.05 5.09 6.97
N PHE A 113 -8.03 4.42 6.44
CA PHE A 113 -6.85 5.05 5.87
C PHE A 113 -7.21 6.04 4.77
N LEU A 114 -8.09 5.66 3.83
CA LEU A 114 -8.55 6.55 2.77
C LEU A 114 -9.29 7.77 3.33
N THR A 115 -10.07 7.60 4.40
CA THR A 115 -10.75 8.71 5.08
C THR A 115 -9.74 9.68 5.68
N LEU A 116 -8.69 9.18 6.34
CA LEU A 116 -7.61 10.00 6.90
C LEU A 116 -6.86 10.77 5.82
N VAL A 117 -6.45 10.10 4.73
CA VAL A 117 -5.78 10.74 3.58
C VAL A 117 -6.64 11.83 2.95
N ASN A 118 -7.96 11.66 2.90
CA ASN A 118 -8.87 12.68 2.36
C ASN A 118 -9.08 13.86 3.32
N ARG A 119 -9.06 13.61 4.63
CA ARG A 119 -9.28 14.65 5.65
C ARG A 119 -8.02 15.44 5.96
N HIS A 120 -6.85 14.81 5.90
CA HIS A 120 -5.56 15.41 6.29
C HIS A 120 -4.57 15.40 5.11
N PRO A 121 -4.72 16.32 4.13
CA PRO A 121 -3.86 16.39 2.94
C PRO A 121 -2.44 16.91 3.22
N GLY A 122 -2.01 16.95 4.48
CA GLY A 122 -0.63 17.25 4.90
C GLY A 122 -0.01 16.09 5.69
N TRP A 123 -0.74 14.99 5.88
CA TRP A 123 -0.30 13.89 6.73
C TRP A 123 0.82 13.07 6.09
N ASP A 124 2.02 13.15 6.68
CA ASP A 124 3.14 12.26 6.38
C ASP A 124 3.19 11.15 7.43
N TRP A 125 2.64 9.97 7.11
CA TRP A 125 2.58 8.80 8.01
C TRP A 125 3.95 8.25 8.37
N ARG A 126 5.04 8.71 7.73
CA ARG A 126 6.40 8.35 8.14
C ARG A 126 6.87 9.12 9.37
N CYS A 127 6.21 10.25 9.66
CA CYS A 127 6.61 11.17 10.71
C CYS A 127 5.59 11.25 11.85
N GLN A 128 4.32 10.98 11.57
CA GLN A 128 3.24 11.15 12.53
C GLN A 128 2.22 10.00 12.41
N PRO A 129 1.89 9.28 13.49
CA PRO A 129 0.81 8.30 13.47
C PRO A 129 -0.56 8.97 13.35
N SER A 130 -1.56 8.24 12.88
CA SER A 130 -2.92 8.73 12.69
C SER A 130 -3.59 9.21 13.98
N THR A 131 -3.18 8.66 15.13
CA THR A 131 -3.68 9.03 16.46
C THR A 131 -3.37 10.47 16.85
N ASP A 132 -2.37 11.07 16.21
CA ASP A 132 -1.90 12.42 16.51
C ASP A 132 -2.47 13.46 15.54
N LEU A 133 -3.38 13.06 14.64
CA LEU A 133 -4.04 13.96 13.70
C LEU A 133 -5.23 14.67 14.37
N GLU A 134 -5.18 16.00 14.42
CA GLU A 134 -6.26 16.88 14.93
C GLU A 134 -7.38 17.13 13.91
#